data_AF-A0A6V8PVP8-F1
#
_entry.id   AF-A0A6V8PVP8-F1
#
_cell.length_a   1.000
_cell.length_b   1.000
_cell.length_c   1.000
_cell.angle_alpha   90.00
_cell.angle_beta   90.00
_cell.angle_gamma   90.00
#
_symmetry.space_group_name_H-M   'P 1'
#
loop_
_entity.id
_entity.type
_entity.pdbx_description
1 polymer ?
#
loop_
_entity_poly.entity_id
_entity_poly.type
_entity_poly.pdbx_seq_one_letter_code
_entity_poly.pdbx_strand_id
1 'polypeptide(L)' 'MASLIKKKVGRKYYYYIVESKRINGRPRIVHQVYLGSVENILKKFQEGGVSAGPQGSRKTKVEKEEFEVTEKKREP' A
#
# COMPACT_ATOMS: atom_id res chain seq x y z
N MET A 1 12.72 9.38 -1.23
CA MET A 1 13.29 8.27 -2.02
C MET A 1 12.42 7.03 -1.80
N ALA A 2 12.22 6.21 -2.83
CA ALA A 2 11.45 4.98 -2.72
C ALA A 2 12.27 3.88 -2.03
N SER A 3 11.62 3.03 -1.24
CA SER A 3 12.23 1.91 -0.52
C SER A 3 11.25 0.76 -0.40
N LEU A 4 11.76 -0.47 -0.40
CA LEU A 4 10.95 -1.67 -0.24
C LEU A 4 10.94 -2.12 1.24
N ILE A 5 9.75 -2.29 1.81
CA ILE A 5 9.55 -2.77 3.18
C ILE A 5 8.90 -4.15 3.14
N LYS A 6 9.46 -5.09 3.90
CA LYS A 6 8.88 -6.40 4.18
C LYS A 6 8.16 -6.40 5.53
N LYS A 7 6.97 -6.99 5.58
CA LYS A 7 6.18 -7.19 6.80
C LYS A 7 5.80 -8.67 6.93
N LYS A 8 6.09 -9.27 8.08
CA LYS A 8 5.69 -10.64 8.39
C LYS A 8 4.32 -10.60 9.09
N VAL A 9 3.35 -11.35 8.59
CA VAL A 9 2.03 -11.54 9.22
C VAL A 9 1.76 -13.04 9.29
N GLY A 10 1.78 -13.60 10.50
CA GLY A 10 1.76 -15.04 10.70
C GLY A 10 2.95 -15.74 10.04
N ARG A 11 2.66 -16.67 9.12
CA ARG A 11 3.66 -17.40 8.33
C ARG A 11 3.94 -16.78 6.95
N LYS A 12 3.32 -15.65 6.62
CA LYS A 12 3.39 -15.02 5.30
C LYS A 12 4.18 -13.71 5.33
N TYR A 13 4.82 -13.38 4.22
CA TYR A 13 5.53 -12.12 4.01
C TYR A 13 4.78 -11.25 2.99
N TYR A 14 4.75 -9.95 3.30
CA TYR A 14 4.03 -8.94 2.57
C TYR A 14 4.95 -7.75 2.30
N TYR A 15 4.84 -7.17 1.11
CA TYR A 15 5.76 -6.14 0.64
C TYR A 15 5.04 -4.83 0.37
N TYR A 16 5.74 -3.74 0.66
CA TYR A 16 5.29 -2.37 0.45
C TYR A 16 6.40 -1.57 -0.21
N ILE A 17 6.05 -0.71 -1.17
CA ILE A 17 6.92 0.39 -1.60
C ILE A 17 6.55 1.60 -0.77
N VAL A 18 7.53 2.21 -0.11
CA VAL A 18 7.34 3.44 0.63
C VAL A 18 8.19 4.54 0.05
N GLU A 19 7.66 5.76 0.06
CA GLU A 19 8.42 6.95 -0.26
C GLU A 19 8.64 7.76 1.01
N SER A 20 9.91 8.03 1.28
CA SER A 20 10.32 8.91 2.38
C SER A 20 10.54 10.34 1.89
N LYS A 21 10.03 11.32 2.65
CA LYS A 21 10.31 12.74 2.47
C LYS A 21 10.50 13.38 3.85
N ARG A 22 11.32 14.43 3.92
CA ARG A 22 11.44 15.22 5.15
C ARG A 22 10.27 16.19 5.27
N ILE A 23 9.56 16.13 6.38
CA ILE A 23 8.52 17.08 6.75
C ILE A 23 9.00 17.75 8.03
N ASN A 24 9.14 19.08 8.01
CA ASN A 24 9.66 19.87 9.13
C ASN A 24 11.01 19.32 9.66
N GLY A 25 11.92 18.99 8.74
CA GLY A 25 13.26 18.46 9.05
C GLY A 25 13.32 16.97 9.43
N ARG A 26 12.18 16.33 9.74
CA ARG A 26 12.12 14.93 10.17
C ARG A 26 11.75 14.01 9.00
N PRO A 27 12.45 12.87 8.80
CA PRO A 27 12.07 11.91 7.77
C PRO A 27 10.71 11.27 8.10
N ARG A 28 9.80 11.26 7.13
CA ARG A 28 8.45 10.70 7.24
C ARG A 28 8.11 9.92 5.98
N ILE A 29 7.30 8.88 6.13
CA ILE A 29 6.72 8.16 4.99
C ILE A 29 5.55 9.00 4.47
N VAL A 30 5.59 9.37 3.20
CA VAL A 30 4.55 10.20 2.57
C VAL A 30 3.66 9.42 1.63
N HIS A 31 4.17 8.33 1.06
CA HIS A 31 3.43 7.46 0.18
C HIS A 31 3.78 6.01 0.50
N GLN A 32 2.76 5.15 0.48
CA GLN A 32 2.93 3.72 0.75
C GLN A 32 2.00 2.93 -0.16
N VAL A 33 2.58 2.07 -0.98
CA VAL A 33 1.86 1.19 -1.92
C VAL A 33 2.02 -0.24 -1.46
N TYR A 34 0.91 -0.94 -1.30
CA TYR A 34 0.91 -2.37 -0.98
C TYR A 34 1.11 -3.21 -2.25
N LEU A 35 2.13 -4.05 -2.25
CA LEU A 35 2.44 -4.94 -3.37
C LEU A 35 1.80 -6.32 -3.23
N GLY A 36 1.58 -6.79 -2.00
CA GLY A 36 1.10 -8.15 -1.73
C GLY A 36 2.19 -9.11 -1.28
N SER A 37 1.92 -10.41 -1.40
CA SER A 37 2.91 -11.48 -1.21
C SER A 37 3.86 -11.58 -2.41
N VAL A 38 5.00 -12.24 -2.21
CA VAL A 38 5.98 -12.47 -3.30
C VAL A 38 5.34 -13.18 -4.49
N GLU A 39 4.52 -14.20 -4.24
CA GLU A 39 3.81 -14.98 -5.26
C GLU A 39 2.91 -14.08 -6.12
N ASN A 40 2.13 -13.20 -5.49
CA ASN A 40 1.24 -12.28 -6.21
C ASN A 40 2.02 -11.26 -7.05
N ILE A 41 3.16 -10.78 -6.54
CA ILE A 41 4.04 -9.86 -7.25
C ILE A 41 4.64 -10.55 -8.48
N LEU A 42 5.15 -11.77 -8.30
CA LEU A 42 5.74 -12.56 -9.38
C LEU A 42 4.69 -12.87 -10.46
N LYS A 43 3.50 -13.28 -10.06
CA LYS A 43 2.37 -13.54 -10.97
C LYS A 43 2.04 -12.31 -11.80
N LYS A 44 1.86 -11.14 -11.17
CA LYS A 44 1.60 -9.86 -11.86
C LYS A 44 2.71 -9.48 -12.83
N PHE A 45 3.96 -9.79 -12.50
CA PHE A 45 5.10 -9.49 -13.35
C PHE A 45 5.17 -10.42 -14.57
N GLN A 46 4.83 -11.70 -14.39
CA GLN A 46 4.82 -12.72 -15.44
C GLN A 46 3.62 -12.62 -16.39
N GLU A 47 2.46 -12.20 -15.89
CA GLU A 47 1.24 -12.04 -16.69
C GLU A 47 1.29 -10.84 -17.67
N GLY A 48 2.39 -10.07 -17.67
CA GLY A 48 2.65 -9.04 -18.67
C GLY A 48 2.03 -7.68 -18.32
N GLY A 49 2.77 -6.87 -17.55
CA GLY A 49 2.66 -5.42 -17.60
C GLY A 49 1.51 -4.79 -16.79
N VAL A 50 1.88 -4.24 -15.65
CA VAL A 50 1.27 -3.12 -14.91
C VAL A 50 -0.16 -2.72 -15.34
N SER A 51 -1.18 -3.28 -14.67
CA SER A 51 -2.39 -2.51 -14.34
C SER A 51 -2.29 -2.12 -12.87
N ALA A 52 -1.77 -0.92 -12.63
CA ALA A 52 -1.80 -0.27 -11.32
C ALA A 52 -3.26 0.13 -11.04
N GLY A 53 -4.06 -0.81 -10.55
CA GLY A 53 -5.45 -0.60 -10.12
C GLY A 53 -5.83 -1.59 -9.02
N PRO A 54 -6.67 -1.19 -8.05
CA PRO A 54 -6.95 -1.98 -6.86
C PRO A 54 -7.91 -3.13 -7.21
N GLN A 55 -7.37 -4.25 -7.68
CA GLN A 55 -8.18 -5.44 -7.89
C GLN A 55 -8.33 -6.23 -6.58
N GLY A 56 -9.44 -5.92 -5.91
CA GLY A 56 -10.26 -6.74 -5.03
C GLY A 56 -9.63 -7.96 -4.35
N SER A 57 -9.34 -7.80 -3.05
CA SER A 57 -9.51 -8.89 -2.09
C SER A 57 -10.28 -8.35 -0.89
N ARG A 58 -11.57 -8.70 -0.83
CA ARG A 58 -12.53 -8.54 0.29
C ARG A 58 -12.18 -7.45 1.30
N LYS A 59 -12.74 -6.24 1.08
CA LYS A 59 -12.79 -5.18 2.10
C LYS A 59 -13.39 -5.76 3.39
N THR A 60 -12.59 -5.88 4.45
CA THR A 60 -13.13 -6.07 5.79
C THR A 60 -13.79 -4.76 6.23
N LYS A 61 -14.89 -4.87 6.96
CA LYS A 61 -15.80 -3.76 7.33
C LYS A 61 -15.09 -2.56 7.98
N VAL A 62 -13.93 -2.80 8.61
CA VAL A 62 -13.13 -1.82 9.35
C VAL A 62 -12.44 -0.80 8.43
N GLU A 63 -12.01 -1.19 7.23
CA GLU A 63 -11.28 -0.29 6.31
C GLU A 63 -12.21 0.60 5.46
N LYS A 64 -13.52 0.29 5.44
CA LYS A 64 -14.51 1.16 4.77
C LYS A 64 -14.80 2.42 5.61
N GLU A 65 -14.83 2.29 6.93
CA GLU A 65 -15.10 3.41 7.84
C GLU A 65 -13.93 4.40 7.90
N GLU A 66 -12.68 3.93 7.88
CA GLU A 66 -11.52 4.85 7.88
C GLU A 66 -11.41 5.68 6.59
N PHE A 67 -11.81 5.12 5.45
CA PHE A 67 -11.74 5.84 4.17
C PHE A 67 -12.83 6.93 4.06
N GLU A 68 -14.06 6.62 4.48
CA GLU A 68 -15.19 7.55 4.47
C GLU A 68 -14.99 8.75 5.42
N VAL A 69 -14.31 8.53 6.55
CA VAL A 69 -13.96 9.60 7.50
C VAL A 69 -12.89 10.54 6.95
N THR A 70 -11.96 10.05 6.12
CA THR A 70 -10.90 10.89 5.54
C THR A 70 -11.32 11.70 4.31
N GLU A 71 -12.39 11.29 3.62
CA GLU A 71 -12.93 12.01 2.45
C GLU A 71 -13.86 13.16 2.87
N LYS A 72 -14.62 13.01 3.95
CA LYS A 72 -15.58 14.02 4.44
C LYS A 72 -14.95 15.24 5.14
N LYS A 73 -13.63 15.31 5.24
CA LYS A 73 -12.87 16.44 5.82
C LYS A 73 -12.09 17.27 4.80
N ARG A 74 -12.31 17.03 3.50
CA ARG A 74 -11.67 17.74 2.39
C ARG A 74 -12.67 18.38 1.42
N GLU A 75 -13.76 18.90 1.94
CA GLU A 75 -14.45 20.00 1.27
C GLU A 75 -14.38 21.23 2.19
N PRO A 76 -14.08 22.43 1.66
CA PRO A 76 -14.23 23.67 2.41
C PRO A 76 -15.70 23.97 2.73
#